data_AF-A0A914WH75-F1
#
_entry.id   AF-A0A914WH75-F1
#
_cell.length_a   1.000
_cell.length_b   1.000
_cell.length_c   1.000
_cell.angle_alpha   90.00
_cell.angle_beta   90.00
_cell.angle_gamma   90.00
#
_symmetry.space_group_name_H-M   'P 1'
#
loop_
_entity.id
_entity.type
_entity.pdbx_description
1 polymer ?
#
loop_
_entity_poly.entity_id
_entity_poly.type
_entity_poly.pdbx_seq_one_letter_code
_entity_poly.pdbx_strand_id
1 'polypeptide(L)'
;MFKCTVAPKPSNIRKIIADGNCLFRTFSFCLSGSEEHHLIIQRVICDYMEFFSSMWQLLVGTCTILKFLDCGMHTSGIGREHWGTKIKILAFADMCNCMVYVYNDHDSTHKIKQYEDYEPRPRADRPATNTADLTIFLLYNAHNHFEVVLSP
;
A
#
# COMPACT_ATOMS: atom_id res chain seq x y z
N MET A 1 -4.67 5.55 14.70
CA MET A 1 -5.46 4.39 15.17
C MET A 1 -6.13 3.69 13.99
N PHE A 2 -5.71 2.46 13.65
CA PHE A 2 -6.28 1.75 12.49
C PHE A 2 -7.69 1.27 12.82
N LYS A 3 -8.66 1.55 11.95
CA LYS A 3 -10.00 0.98 12.07
C LYS A 3 -10.01 -0.42 11.45
N CYS A 4 -10.44 -1.39 12.23
CA CYS A 4 -10.60 -2.77 11.80
C CYS A 4 -12.08 -3.11 11.84
N THR A 5 -12.66 -3.45 10.70
CA THR A 5 -14.07 -3.83 10.57
C THR A 5 -14.20 -5.18 9.89
N VAL A 6 -15.29 -5.89 10.19
CA VAL A 6 -15.68 -7.10 9.45
C VAL A 6 -16.34 -6.64 8.16
N ALA A 7 -15.94 -7.22 7.03
CA ALA A 7 -16.50 -6.92 5.73
C ALA A 7 -16.91 -8.20 5.01
N PRO A 8 -17.85 -8.12 4.04
CA PRO A 8 -18.17 -9.26 3.19
C PRO A 8 -16.92 -9.76 2.46
N LYS A 9 -16.92 -11.06 2.13
CA LYS A 9 -15.83 -11.66 1.36
C LYS A 9 -15.79 -11.04 -0.05
N PRO A 10 -14.62 -10.58 -0.54
CA PRO A 10 -14.50 -10.04 -1.89
C PRO A 10 -14.80 -11.14 -2.92
N SER A 11 -15.57 -10.79 -3.96
CA SER A 11 -16.10 -11.76 -4.93
C SER A 11 -15.34 -11.75 -6.27
N ASN A 12 -14.71 -10.64 -6.62
CA ASN A 12 -13.95 -10.48 -7.87
C ASN A 12 -12.51 -10.05 -7.56
N ILE A 13 -11.57 -10.97 -7.73
CA ILE A 13 -10.15 -10.79 -7.41
C ILE A 13 -9.33 -10.94 -8.68
N ARG A 14 -8.58 -9.90 -9.03
CA ARG A 14 -7.57 -9.97 -10.08
C ARG A 14 -6.30 -10.58 -9.50
N LYS A 15 -5.90 -11.72 -10.08
CA LYS A 15 -4.64 -12.40 -9.79
C LYS A 15 -3.44 -11.61 -10.30
N ILE A 16 -2.43 -11.49 -9.45
CA ILE A 16 -1.18 -10.76 -9.65
C ILE A 16 0.00 -11.74 -9.62
N ILE A 17 1.04 -11.48 -10.39
CA ILE A 17 2.23 -12.34 -10.45
C ILE A 17 2.92 -12.44 -9.08
N ALA A 18 3.18 -13.67 -8.63
CA ALA A 18 3.77 -13.99 -7.32
C ALA A 18 5.31 -14.06 -7.37
N ASP A 19 5.96 -12.91 -7.56
CA ASP A 19 7.42 -12.78 -7.69
C ASP A 19 8.08 -11.91 -6.58
N GLY A 20 7.37 -11.70 -5.46
CA GLY A 20 7.79 -10.81 -4.38
C GLY A 20 7.57 -9.31 -4.64
N ASN A 21 7.17 -8.92 -5.86
CA ASN A 21 6.81 -7.54 -6.20
C ASN A 21 5.30 -7.29 -6.19
N CYS A 22 4.51 -8.24 -5.67
CA CYS A 22 3.06 -8.26 -5.76
C CYS A 22 2.39 -6.96 -5.30
N LEU A 23 2.88 -6.33 -4.22
CA LEU A 23 2.38 -5.03 -3.78
C LEU A 23 2.48 -3.96 -4.88
N PHE A 24 3.66 -3.80 -5.48
CA PHE A 24 3.88 -2.78 -6.50
C PHE A 24 3.19 -3.13 -7.82
N ARG A 25 3.06 -4.43 -8.13
CA ARG A 25 2.25 -4.91 -9.26
C ARG A 25 0.78 -4.56 -9.07
N THR A 26 0.24 -4.69 -7.85
CA THR A 26 -1.14 -4.28 -7.56
C THR A 26 -1.35 -2.79 -7.79
N PHE A 27 -0.42 -1.94 -7.34
CA PHE A 27 -0.47 -0.49 -7.57
C PHE A 27 -0.35 -0.14 -9.05
N SER A 28 0.59 -0.77 -9.76
CA SER A 28 0.72 -0.61 -11.22
C SER A 28 -0.59 -0.95 -11.93
N PHE A 29 -1.21 -2.06 -11.55
CA PHE A 29 -2.49 -2.49 -12.13
C PHE A 29 -3.62 -1.51 -11.82
N CYS A 30 -3.76 -1.06 -10.56
CA CYS A 30 -4.80 -0.09 -10.18
C CYS A 30 -4.66 1.25 -10.91
N LEU A 31 -3.43 1.69 -11.22
CA LEU A 31 -3.20 2.96 -11.91
C LEU A 31 -3.28 2.86 -13.44
N SER A 32 -2.92 1.72 -14.03
CA SER A 32 -2.71 1.61 -15.49
C SER A 32 -3.43 0.43 -16.17
N GLY A 33 -4.04 -0.48 -15.41
CA GLY A 33 -4.55 -1.74 -15.91
C GLY A 33 -3.46 -2.78 -16.25
N SER A 34 -2.18 -2.46 -16.03
CA SER A 34 -1.03 -3.33 -16.31
C SER A 34 -0.11 -3.49 -15.10
N GLU A 35 0.50 -4.67 -14.93
CA GLU A 35 1.49 -4.94 -13.88
C GLU A 35 2.91 -4.51 -14.27
N GLU A 36 3.15 -4.15 -15.53
CA GLU A 36 4.49 -3.96 -16.11
C GLU A 36 5.28 -2.79 -15.50
N HIS A 37 4.59 -1.81 -14.92
CA HIS A 37 5.22 -0.60 -14.37
C HIS A 37 5.60 -0.75 -12.89
N HIS A 38 5.54 -1.95 -12.30
CA HIS A 38 5.75 -2.17 -10.87
C HIS A 38 7.10 -1.63 -10.32
N LEU A 39 8.20 -1.71 -11.08
CA LEU A 39 9.49 -1.16 -10.66
C LEU A 39 9.50 0.37 -10.67
N ILE A 40 8.80 0.99 -11.63
CA ILE A 40 8.65 2.45 -11.70
C ILE A 40 7.84 2.92 -10.49
N ILE A 41 6.74 2.23 -10.18
CA ILE A 41 5.91 2.52 -9.01
C ILE A 41 6.73 2.41 -7.71
N GLN A 42 7.50 1.33 -7.55
CA GLN A 42 8.37 1.17 -6.39
C GLN A 42 9.34 2.35 -6.25
N ARG A 43 10.02 2.72 -7.34
CA ARG A 43 10.98 3.82 -7.33
C ARG A 43 10.33 5.14 -6.97
N VAL A 44 9.20 5.48 -7.60
CA VAL A 44 8.49 6.74 -7.34
C VAL A 44 8.00 6.83 -5.90
N ILE A 45 7.53 5.72 -5.30
CA ILE A 45 7.19 5.67 -3.86
C ILE A 45 8.44 5.93 -3.00
N CYS A 46 9.57 5.29 -3.31
CA CYS A 46 10.81 5.49 -2.56
C CYS A 46 11.32 6.93 -2.67
N ASP A 47 11.36 7.49 -3.87
CA ASP A 47 11.78 8.87 -4.14
C ASP A 47 10.86 9.86 -3.40
N TYR A 48 9.55 9.60 -3.38
CA TYR A 48 8.59 10.38 -2.59
C TYR A 48 8.89 10.36 -1.09
N MET A 49 9.21 9.18 -0.57
CA MET A 49 9.54 9.01 0.85
C MET A 49 10.85 9.70 1.22
N GLU A 50 11.85 9.66 0.35
CA GLU A 50 13.12 10.35 0.53
C GLU A 50 12.96 11.87 0.48
N PHE A 51 12.20 12.38 -0.50
CA PHE A 51 11.92 13.82 -0.62
C PHE A 51 11.24 14.38 0.63
N PHE A 52 10.33 13.62 1.24
CA PHE A 52 9.69 13.95 2.51
C PHE A 52 10.31 13.21 3.71
N SER A 53 11.63 13.00 3.68
CA SER A 53 12.39 12.22 4.66
C SER A 53 12.04 12.51 6.12
N SER A 54 12.04 13.77 6.53
CA SER A 54 11.75 14.17 7.92
C SER A 54 10.38 13.67 8.41
N MET A 55 9.38 13.62 7.54
CA MET A 55 8.04 13.14 7.87
C MET A 55 8.01 11.62 7.97
N TRP A 56 8.54 10.94 6.96
CA TRP A 56 8.55 9.47 6.92
C TRP A 56 9.48 8.87 7.98
N GLN A 57 10.51 9.60 8.41
CA GLN A 57 11.40 9.23 9.49
C GLN A 57 10.64 8.99 10.80
N LEU A 58 9.60 9.79 11.09
CA LEU A 58 8.77 9.63 12.28
C LEU A 58 7.93 8.35 12.25
N LEU A 59 7.55 7.89 11.05
CA LEU A 59 6.73 6.70 10.85
C LEU A 59 7.57 5.41 10.76
N VAL A 60 8.79 5.52 10.21
CA VAL A 60 9.75 4.41 10.11
C VAL A 60 10.41 4.11 11.47
N GLY A 61 10.55 5.12 12.33
CA GLY A 61 11.06 4.94 13.70
C GLY A 61 12.57 4.72 13.77
N THR A 62 13.00 3.50 14.09
CA THR A 62 14.33 3.19 14.65
C THR A 62 15.51 3.20 13.68
N CYS A 63 15.27 3.30 12.37
CA CYS A 63 16.33 3.40 11.36
C CYS A 63 16.13 4.63 10.47
N THR A 64 17.21 5.15 9.88
CA THR A 64 17.10 6.29 8.96
C THR A 64 16.25 5.91 7.75
N ILE A 65 15.51 6.87 7.18
CA ILE A 65 14.69 6.65 5.98
C ILE A 65 15.53 6.05 4.85
N LEU A 66 16.78 6.49 4.67
CA LEU A 66 17.70 5.94 3.68
C LEU A 66 18.01 4.45 3.95
N LYS A 67 18.28 4.06 5.21
CA LYS A 67 18.48 2.66 5.57
C LYS A 67 17.22 1.82 5.37
N PHE A 68 16.05 2.40 5.64
CA PHE A 68 14.77 1.74 5.41
C PHE A 68 14.52 1.49 3.93
N LEU A 69 14.76 2.49 3.08
CA LEU A 69 14.59 2.41 1.63
C LEU A 69 15.60 1.43 1.01
N ASP A 70 16.86 1.47 1.44
CA ASP A 70 17.93 0.58 0.99
C ASP A 70 17.63 -0.89 1.36
N CYS A 71 17.24 -1.16 2.62
CA CYS A 71 16.76 -2.48 3.02
C CYS A 71 15.54 -2.91 2.18
N GLY A 72 14.59 -2.02 1.97
CA GLY A 72 13.33 -2.29 1.28
C GLY A 72 13.45 -2.42 -0.24
N MET A 73 14.60 -2.10 -0.84
CA MET A 73 14.93 -2.36 -2.25
C MET A 73 15.64 -3.71 -2.43
N HIS A 74 16.31 -4.22 -1.40
CA HIS A 74 17.14 -5.43 -1.47
C HIS A 74 16.57 -6.68 -0.78
N THR A 75 15.48 -6.59 -0.02
CA THR A 75 14.95 -7.73 0.73
C THR A 75 13.88 -8.52 -0.03
N SER A 76 14.32 -9.58 -0.70
CA SER A 76 13.53 -10.79 -1.03
C SER A 76 13.54 -11.80 0.13
N GLY A 77 13.48 -11.32 1.38
CA GLY A 77 13.73 -12.11 2.59
C GLY A 77 12.51 -12.22 3.51
N ILE A 78 12.15 -13.46 3.84
CA ILE A 78 11.06 -13.84 4.73
C ILE A 78 11.23 -13.19 6.12
N GLY A 79 10.21 -12.49 6.62
CA GLY A 79 10.09 -12.11 8.04
C GLY A 79 10.23 -10.63 8.41
N ARG A 80 10.52 -9.70 7.46
CA ARG A 80 10.49 -8.23 7.70
C ARG A 80 9.32 -7.51 7.00
N GLU A 81 8.43 -8.31 6.44
CA GLU A 81 7.49 -7.94 5.37
C GLU A 81 6.34 -7.07 5.87
N HIS A 82 5.97 -7.16 7.15
CA HIS A 82 4.77 -6.50 7.66
C HIS A 82 4.91 -4.99 7.88
N TRP A 83 6.08 -4.51 8.30
CA TRP A 83 6.28 -3.08 8.59
C TRP A 83 6.65 -2.30 7.33
N GLY A 84 7.57 -2.83 6.51
CA GLY A 84 7.98 -2.19 5.25
C GLY A 84 6.82 -2.02 4.27
N THR A 85 5.97 -3.04 4.14
CA THR A 85 4.80 -3.02 3.26
C THR A 85 3.76 -2.01 3.69
N LYS A 86 3.47 -1.92 5.00
CA LYS A 86 2.48 -0.97 5.53
C LYS A 86 2.87 0.48 5.28
N ILE A 87 4.13 0.84 5.55
CA ILE A 87 4.61 2.21 5.31
C ILE A 87 4.58 2.55 3.81
N LYS A 88 4.92 1.59 2.93
CA LYS A 88 4.83 1.78 1.48
C LYS A 88 3.38 1.96 1.00
N ILE A 89 2.40 1.26 1.59
CA ILE A 89 0.96 1.48 1.31
C ILE A 89 0.53 2.89 1.71
N LEU A 90 0.95 3.37 2.88
CA LEU A 90 0.66 4.74 3.33
C LEU A 90 1.30 5.78 2.42
N ALA A 91 2.56 5.56 2.01
CA ALA A 91 3.26 6.47 1.10
C ALA A 91 2.58 6.55 -0.26
N PHE A 92 2.16 5.41 -0.81
CA PHE A 92 1.37 5.36 -2.03
C PHE A 92 0.05 6.11 -1.89
N ALA A 93 -0.70 5.89 -0.80
CA ALA A 93 -1.97 6.55 -0.54
C ALA A 93 -1.84 8.09 -0.46
N ASP A 94 -0.84 8.59 0.28
CA ASP A 94 -0.55 10.03 0.40
C ASP A 94 -0.13 10.65 -0.94
N MET A 95 0.74 9.93 -1.67
CA MET A 95 1.28 10.35 -2.96
C MET A 95 0.17 10.44 -4.02
N CYS A 96 -0.65 9.40 -4.15
CA CYS A 96 -1.73 9.30 -5.14
C CYS A 96 -3.03 9.98 -4.70
N ASN A 97 -3.10 10.48 -3.46
CA ASN A 97 -4.30 11.07 -2.88
C ASN A 97 -5.52 10.13 -2.95
N CYS A 98 -5.31 8.87 -2.60
CA CYS A 98 -6.29 7.79 -2.72
C CYS A 98 -6.46 7.04 -1.38
N MET A 99 -7.62 6.41 -1.19
CA MET A 99 -7.82 5.50 -0.06
C MET A 99 -7.40 4.08 -0.43
N VAL A 100 -6.69 3.39 0.47
CA VAL A 100 -6.31 1.98 0.28
C VAL A 100 -6.89 1.12 1.40
N TYR A 101 -7.70 0.15 1.02
CA TYR A 101 -8.28 -0.87 1.90
C TYR A 101 -7.60 -2.21 1.66
N VAL A 102 -7.25 -2.91 2.73
CA VAL A 102 -6.63 -4.24 2.62
C VAL A 102 -7.48 -5.26 3.36
N TYR A 103 -8.10 -6.16 2.61
CA TYR A 103 -8.69 -7.39 3.13
C TYR A 103 -7.57 -8.33 3.57
N ASN A 104 -7.72 -8.92 4.75
CA ASN A 104 -6.78 -9.91 5.26
C ASN A 104 -7.47 -11.26 5.46
N ASP A 105 -7.05 -12.25 4.67
CA ASP A 105 -7.62 -13.61 4.66
C ASP A 105 -6.82 -14.60 5.53
N HIS A 106 -5.88 -14.10 6.35
CA HIS A 106 -5.24 -14.93 7.39
C HIS A 106 -6.15 -15.14 8.61
N ASP A 107 -7.10 -14.22 8.84
CA ASP A 107 -8.10 -14.34 9.91
C ASP A 107 -9.43 -14.79 9.31
N SER A 108 -10.05 -15.82 9.87
CA SER A 108 -11.37 -16.35 9.47
C SER A 108 -12.50 -15.30 9.45
N THR A 109 -12.27 -14.16 10.09
CA THR A 109 -13.20 -13.01 10.17
C THR A 109 -13.10 -12.02 9.00
N HIS A 110 -12.26 -12.25 7.97
CA HIS A 110 -12.11 -11.36 6.79
C HIS A 110 -12.02 -9.87 7.17
N LYS A 111 -11.07 -9.55 8.05
CA LYS A 111 -10.92 -8.19 8.56
C LYS A 111 -10.38 -7.28 7.47
N ILE A 112 -11.03 -6.14 7.27
CA ILE A 112 -10.45 -5.04 6.51
C ILE A 112 -9.62 -4.19 7.46
N LYS A 113 -8.37 -3.97 7.11
CA LYS A 113 -7.57 -2.89 7.69
C LYS A 113 -7.73 -1.67 6.80
N GLN A 114 -8.40 -0.66 7.32
CA GLN A 114 -8.46 0.64 6.70
C GLN A 114 -7.30 1.48 7.22
N TYR A 115 -6.52 2.04 6.29
CA TYR A 115 -5.47 3.00 6.61
C TYR A 115 -6.10 4.40 6.64
N GLU A 116 -7.05 4.59 7.55
CA GLU A 116 -7.90 5.78 7.70
C GLU A 116 -7.20 6.93 8.44
N ASP A 117 -6.38 6.60 9.43
CA ASP A 117 -5.76 7.58 10.35
C ASP A 117 -4.46 8.21 9.83
N TYR A 118 -4.21 8.11 8.52
CA TYR A 118 -3.29 9.01 7.84
C TYR A 118 -4.16 9.95 7.02
N GLU A 119 -4.56 11.08 7.60
CA GLU A 119 -5.20 12.14 6.84
C GLU A 119 -4.23 12.57 5.74
N PRO A 120 -4.58 12.41 4.45
CA PRO A 120 -3.75 12.92 3.36
C PRO A 120 -3.49 14.40 3.61
N ARG A 121 -2.25 14.85 3.43
CA ARG A 121 -1.91 16.24 3.71
C ARG A 121 -2.88 17.19 2.99
N PRO A 122 -3.50 18.16 3.69
CA PRO A 122 -4.09 19.32 3.04
C PRO A 122 -2.92 20.08 2.40
N ARG A 123 -2.70 19.88 1.11
CA ARG A 123 -1.78 20.74 0.37
C ARG A 123 -2.56 22.00 0.00
N ALA A 124 -2.02 23.19 0.26
CA ALA A 124 -2.71 24.47 0.04
C ALA A 124 -3.15 24.69 -1.43
N ASP A 125 -2.59 23.90 -2.34
CA ASP A 125 -2.80 23.81 -3.77
C ASP A 125 -3.70 22.64 -4.21
N ARG A 126 -4.18 21.79 -3.29
CA ARG A 126 -5.06 20.66 -3.63
C ARG A 126 -6.54 21.09 -3.56
N PRO A 127 -7.30 21.03 -4.67
CA PRO A 127 -8.75 21.08 -4.58
C PRO A 127 -9.24 19.90 -3.74
N ALA A 128 -10.29 20.11 -2.95
CA ALA A 128 -10.95 19.04 -2.20
C ALA A 128 -11.55 18.03 -3.18
N THR A 129 -10.76 17.03 -3.57
CA THR A 129 -11.27 15.91 -4.36
C THR A 129 -12.01 14.98 -3.42
N ASN A 130 -13.20 14.55 -3.83
CA ASN A 130 -13.96 13.54 -3.13
C ASN A 130 -13.12 12.24 -3.14
N THR A 131 -12.48 11.92 -2.02
CA THR A 131 -11.54 10.79 -1.89
C THR A 131 -12.19 9.44 -2.22
N ALA A 132 -13.52 9.40 -2.24
CA ALA A 132 -14.33 8.27 -2.66
C ALA A 132 -14.10 7.82 -4.11
N ASP A 133 -13.77 8.75 -5.02
CA ASP A 133 -13.61 8.45 -6.45
C ASP A 133 -12.31 7.69 -6.78
N LEU A 134 -11.34 7.65 -5.85
CA LEU A 134 -10.07 6.93 -5.99
C LEU A 134 -9.84 6.02 -4.79
N THR A 135 -10.68 4.99 -4.69
CA THR A 135 -10.54 3.95 -3.66
C THR A 135 -9.94 2.68 -4.26
N ILE A 136 -8.86 2.19 -3.67
CA ILE A 136 -8.19 0.94 -4.05
C ILE A 136 -8.44 -0.12 -2.99
N PHE A 137 -8.87 -1.29 -3.43
CA PHE A 137 -9.07 -2.45 -2.58
C PHE A 137 -8.05 -3.54 -2.93
N LEU A 138 -7.31 -3.99 -1.93
CA LEU A 138 -6.32 -5.06 -2.06
C LEU A 138 -6.72 -6.23 -1.17
N LEU A 139 -6.29 -7.43 -1.55
CA LEU A 139 -6.38 -8.62 -0.72
C LEU A 139 -4.97 -9.09 -0.38
N TYR A 140 -4.66 -9.16 0.91
CA TYR A 140 -3.48 -9.86 1.43
C TYR A 140 -3.90 -11.28 1.83
N ASN A 141 -3.56 -12.24 0.97
CA ASN A 141 -4.01 -13.61 1.10
C ASN A 141 -3.07 -14.46 1.96
N ALA A 142 -3.53 -15.67 2.34
CA ALA A 142 -2.82 -16.59 3.23
C ALA A 142 -1.40 -16.99 2.79
N HIS A 143 -1.03 -16.77 1.53
CA HIS A 143 0.30 -17.05 0.98
C HIS A 143 1.25 -15.84 1.05
N ASN A 144 0.92 -14.84 1.89
CA ASN A 144 1.66 -13.57 1.98
C ASN A 144 1.73 -12.81 0.65
N HIS A 145 0.65 -12.85 -0.13
CA HIS A 145 0.60 -12.29 -1.48
C HIS A 145 -0.53 -11.27 -1.63
N PHE A 146 -0.23 -10.18 -2.36
CA PHE A 146 -1.21 -9.14 -2.66
C PHE A 146 -1.90 -9.38 -4.00
N GLU A 147 -3.22 -9.24 -3.97
CA GLU A 147 -4.10 -9.27 -5.15
C GLU A 147 -4.93 -7.97 -5.20
N VAL A 148 -5.52 -7.68 -6.35
CA VAL A 148 -6.44 -6.54 -6.50
C VAL A 148 -7.88 -7.02 -6.36
N VAL A 149 -8.68 -6.32 -5.55
CA VAL A 149 -10.12 -6.56 -5.41
C VAL A 149 -10.86 -5.60 -6.32
N LEU A 150 -11.56 -6.14 -7.33
CA LEU A 150 -12.34 -5.38 -8.30
C LEU A 150 -13.80 -5.19 -7.87
N SER A 151 -14.28 -6.05 -6.96
CA SER A 151 -15.63 -5.98 -6.40
C SER A 151 -15.53 -6.25 -4.89
N PRO A 152 -15.39 -5.18 -4.08
CA PRO A 152 -15.21 -5.25 -2.63
C PRO A 152 -16.45 -5.71 -1.86
#